data_AF-A0A6B3I8U1-F1
#
_entry.id   AF-A0A6B3I8U1-F1
#
_cell.length_a   1.000
_cell.length_b   1.000
_cell.length_c   1.000
_cell.angle_alpha   90.00
_cell.angle_beta   90.00
_cell.angle_gamma   90.00
#
_symmetry.space_group_name_H-M   'P 1'
#
loop_
_entity.id
_entity.type
_entity.pdbx_description
1 polymer ?
#
loop_
_entity_poly.entity_id
_entity_poly.type
_entity_poly.pdbx_seq_one_letter_code
_entity_poly.pdbx_strand_id
1 'polypeptide(L)'
;LAMEIPESTSFEKVQRKAQAAWDDVLGTIEVEGANEDQLTTLYSSLYRLYLYPNSGHEKVDGKNKYASPFSKPVGTDTPTQTGAKIVDGKVFVNNGFWDTYRTTWPAYSFFSPKKAGELVDGFVQHYKDGGWTSRWSSPGYADLMTGTSSDVAFADAYVKGVK
;
A
#
# COMPACT_ATOMS: atom_id res chain seq x y z
N LEU A 1 13.53 2.40 13.79
CA LEU A 1 13.73 3.85 14.01
C LEU A 1 15.09 4.36 13.53
N ALA A 2 16.23 3.95 14.13
CA ALA A 2 17.55 4.52 13.79
C ALA A 2 17.96 4.40 12.30
N MET A 3 17.46 3.37 11.58
CA MET A 3 17.70 3.22 10.13
C MET A 3 16.93 4.24 9.27
N GLU A 4 15.80 4.75 9.76
CA GLU A 4 14.90 5.63 8.98
C GLU A 4 15.04 7.10 9.42
N ILE A 5 15.10 7.30 10.74
CA ILE A 5 15.26 8.58 11.40
C ILE A 5 16.39 8.42 12.44
N PRO A 6 17.67 8.49 12.01
CA PRO A 6 18.80 8.59 12.93
C PRO A 6 18.62 9.77 13.89
N GLU A 7 19.16 9.70 15.11
CA GLU A 7 18.98 10.73 16.14
C GLU A 7 19.33 12.15 15.68
N SER A 8 20.30 12.29 14.76
CA SER A 8 20.72 13.58 14.21
C SER A 8 19.77 14.14 13.13
N THR A 9 18.62 13.52 12.88
CA THR A 9 17.68 13.94 11.84
C THR A 9 16.75 15.01 12.38
N SER A 10 16.85 16.24 11.85
CA SER A 10 15.94 17.33 12.22
C SER A 10 14.55 17.15 11.58
N PHE A 11 13.54 17.79 12.17
CA PHE A 11 12.19 17.80 11.64
C PHE A 11 12.14 18.34 10.21
N GLU A 12 12.85 19.44 9.92
CA GLU A 12 12.89 20.07 8.60
C GLU A 12 13.47 19.12 7.55
N LYS A 13 14.42 18.25 7.94
CA LYS A 13 14.96 17.23 7.04
C LYS A 13 13.92 16.16 6.72
N VAL A 14 13.09 15.76 7.70
CA VAL A 14 11.98 14.82 7.47
C VAL A 14 10.93 15.48 6.56
N GLN A 15 10.53 16.72 6.87
CA GLN A 15 9.56 17.48 6.07
C GLN A 15 9.99 17.62 4.61
N ARG A 16 11.24 18.04 4.34
CA ARG A 16 11.76 18.17 2.97
C ARG A 16 11.80 16.84 2.23
N LYS A 17 12.16 15.74 2.91
CA LYS A 17 12.13 14.41 2.30
C LYS A 17 10.72 13.98 1.94
N ALA A 18 9.75 14.24 2.82
CA ALA A 18 8.35 13.95 2.56
C ALA A 18 7.79 14.80 1.40
N GLN A 19 8.12 16.09 1.36
CA GLN A 19 7.75 16.98 0.25
C GLN A 19 8.30 16.45 -1.07
N ALA A 20 9.59 16.13 -1.15
CA ALA A 20 10.19 15.63 -2.38
C ALA A 20 9.57 14.29 -2.84
N ALA A 21 9.20 13.41 -1.91
CA ALA A 21 8.50 12.17 -2.24
C ALA A 21 7.08 12.43 -2.79
N TRP A 22 6.38 13.42 -2.23
CA TRP A 22 5.08 13.82 -2.77
C TRP A 22 5.20 14.53 -4.12
N ASP A 23 6.21 15.38 -4.32
CA ASP A 23 6.45 16.06 -5.59
C ASP A 23 6.73 15.04 -6.72
N ASP A 24 7.49 13.97 -6.44
CA ASP A 24 7.73 12.87 -7.40
C ASP A 24 6.43 12.14 -7.79
N VAL A 25 5.56 11.86 -6.82
CA VAL A 25 4.27 11.21 -7.08
C VAL A 25 3.32 12.15 -7.83
N LEU A 26 3.15 13.38 -7.33
CA LEU A 26 2.19 14.34 -7.87
C LEU A 26 2.62 14.85 -9.25
N GLY A 27 3.92 14.95 -9.51
CA GLY A 27 4.49 15.30 -10.81
C GLY A 27 4.29 14.24 -11.90
N THR A 28 3.67 13.10 -11.59
CA THR A 28 3.27 12.10 -12.61
C THR A 28 2.24 12.66 -13.61
N ILE A 29 1.46 13.66 -13.20
CA ILE A 29 0.44 14.28 -14.04
C ILE A 29 0.68 15.80 -14.05
N GLU A 30 0.87 16.35 -15.25
CA GLU A 30 0.92 17.79 -15.49
C GLU A 30 -0.26 18.19 -16.39
N VAL A 31 -0.87 19.34 -16.11
CA VAL A 31 -2.01 19.87 -16.87
C VAL A 31 -1.79 21.34 -17.20
N GLU A 32 -2.15 21.73 -18.42
CA GLU A 32 -2.09 23.11 -18.89
C GLU A 32 -3.48 23.76 -18.84
N GLY A 33 -3.52 25.09 -18.63
CA GLY A 33 -4.77 25.87 -18.71
C GLY A 33 -5.73 25.72 -17.52
N ALA A 34 -5.36 24.99 -16.48
CA ALA A 34 -6.14 24.87 -15.25
C ALA A 34 -5.95 26.10 -14.34
N ASN A 35 -7.03 26.56 -13.70
CA ASN A 35 -6.96 27.60 -12.67
C ASN A 35 -6.55 27.00 -11.30
N GLU A 36 -6.31 27.86 -10.31
CA GLU A 36 -5.84 27.45 -8.98
C GLU A 36 -6.77 26.45 -8.27
N ASP A 37 -8.09 26.63 -8.37
CA ASP A 37 -9.08 25.73 -7.76
C ASP A 37 -9.07 24.34 -8.43
N GLN A 38 -8.93 24.31 -9.76
CA GLN A 38 -8.83 23.08 -10.53
C GLN A 38 -7.54 22.34 -10.22
N LEU A 39 -6.40 23.04 -10.14
CA LEU A 39 -5.12 22.47 -9.75
C LEU A 39 -5.18 21.90 -8.33
N THR A 40 -5.76 22.67 -7.40
CA THR A 40 -5.95 22.24 -6.01
C THR A 40 -6.80 20.97 -5.95
N THR A 41 -7.90 20.93 -6.71
CA THR A 41 -8.79 19.75 -6.77
C THR A 41 -8.06 18.53 -7.35
N LEU A 42 -7.31 18.70 -8.44
CA LEU A 42 -6.57 17.63 -9.10
C LEU A 42 -5.51 17.04 -8.17
N TYR A 43 -4.59 17.85 -7.67
CA TYR A 43 -3.48 17.35 -6.85
C TYR A 43 -3.94 16.88 -5.47
N SER A 44 -5.02 17.45 -4.92
CA SER A 44 -5.67 16.92 -3.72
C SER A 44 -6.28 15.53 -3.94
N SER A 45 -6.86 15.29 -5.12
CA SER A 45 -7.41 13.99 -5.49
C SER A 45 -6.31 12.98 -5.75
N LEU A 46 -5.24 13.40 -6.42
CA LEU A 46 -4.07 12.56 -6.68
C LEU A 46 -3.35 12.17 -5.38
N TYR A 47 -3.19 13.11 -4.45
CA TYR A 47 -2.71 12.81 -3.09
C TYR A 47 -3.56 11.72 -2.43
N ARG A 48 -4.88 11.86 -2.45
CA ARG A 48 -5.81 10.87 -1.86
C ARG A 48 -5.79 9.52 -2.56
N LEU A 49 -5.56 9.50 -3.88
CA LEU A 49 -5.38 8.29 -4.64
C LEU A 49 -4.25 7.47 -4.00
N TYR A 50 -3.08 8.05 -3.78
CA TYR A 50 -1.88 7.35 -3.30
C TYR A 50 -1.76 7.14 -1.78
N LEU A 51 -2.80 7.42 -0.98
CA LEU A 51 -2.75 7.15 0.47
C LEU A 51 -2.89 5.67 0.83
N TYR A 52 -3.53 4.87 -0.02
CA TYR A 52 -3.83 3.45 0.24
C TYR A 52 -3.51 2.59 -0.96
N PRO A 53 -3.11 1.32 -0.81
CA PRO A 53 -2.89 0.60 0.44
C PRO A 53 -1.63 1.07 1.18
N ASN A 54 -1.54 0.75 2.47
CA ASN A 54 -0.38 1.09 3.31
C ASN A 54 0.63 -0.06 3.37
N SER A 55 1.91 0.28 3.55
CA SER A 55 2.93 -0.72 3.91
C SER A 55 2.55 -1.37 5.25
N GLY A 56 2.51 -2.71 5.27
CA GLY A 56 2.34 -3.49 6.50
C GLY A 56 3.62 -4.22 6.92
N HIS A 57 4.78 -3.79 6.45
CA HIS A 57 6.08 -4.41 6.71
C HIS A 57 7.15 -3.39 7.11
N GLU A 58 8.20 -3.87 7.75
CA GLU A 58 9.37 -3.08 8.14
C GLU A 58 10.68 -3.82 7.81
N LYS A 59 11.82 -3.11 7.90
CA LYS A 59 13.14 -3.72 7.75
C LYS A 59 13.69 -4.18 9.09
N VAL A 60 14.00 -5.47 9.18
CA VAL A 60 14.69 -6.10 10.31
C VAL A 60 15.92 -6.83 9.78
N ASP A 61 17.11 -6.47 10.28
CA ASP A 61 18.39 -7.05 9.87
C ASP A 61 18.60 -7.05 8.34
N GLY A 62 18.20 -5.95 7.68
CA GLY A 62 18.34 -5.77 6.24
C GLY A 62 17.30 -6.50 5.39
N LYS A 63 16.37 -7.26 5.98
CA LYS A 63 15.29 -7.95 5.27
C LYS A 63 13.95 -7.32 5.60
N ASN A 64 13.04 -7.27 4.62
CA ASN A 64 11.65 -6.90 4.92
C ASN A 64 10.98 -8.06 5.67
N LYS A 65 10.30 -7.74 6.76
CA LYS A 65 9.52 -8.67 7.55
C LYS A 65 8.22 -8.01 7.98
N TYR A 66 7.23 -8.83 8.30
CA TYR A 66 5.98 -8.36 8.89
C TYR A 66 5.40 -9.39 9.87
N ALA A 67 4.66 -8.89 10.85
CA ALA A 67 3.80 -9.69 11.69
C ALA A 67 2.51 -9.99 10.90
N SER A 68 2.34 -11.23 10.45
CA SER A 68 1.23 -11.59 9.55
C SER A 68 -0.13 -11.55 10.26
N PRO A 69 -1.06 -10.67 9.83
CA PRO A 69 -2.42 -10.67 10.35
C PRO A 69 -3.32 -11.71 9.64
N PHE A 70 -2.76 -12.48 8.71
CA PHE A 70 -3.48 -13.46 7.88
C PHE A 70 -3.14 -14.90 8.27
N SER A 71 -1.91 -15.12 8.76
CA SER A 71 -1.48 -16.41 9.29
C SER A 71 -2.16 -16.73 10.62
N LYS A 72 -2.31 -18.02 10.92
CA LYS A 72 -2.66 -18.45 12.28
C LYS A 72 -1.61 -17.91 13.27
N PRO A 73 -2.01 -17.27 14.39
CA PRO A 73 -1.08 -16.84 15.43
C PRO A 73 -0.27 -18.02 15.98
N VAL A 74 1.00 -17.74 16.32
CA VAL A 74 1.94 -18.73 16.90
C VAL A 74 2.11 -18.56 18.41
N GLY A 75 1.51 -17.51 18.98
CA GLY A 75 1.46 -17.24 20.41
C GLY A 75 0.37 -16.24 20.75
N THR A 76 0.33 -15.82 22.01
CA THR A 76 -0.53 -14.74 22.49
C THR A 76 0.23 -13.42 22.47
N ASP A 77 -0.44 -12.33 22.09
CA ASP A 77 0.13 -11.00 22.23
C ASP A 77 0.40 -10.68 23.71
N THR A 78 1.46 -9.93 23.95
CA THR A 78 1.79 -9.29 25.24
C THR A 78 1.99 -7.79 25.00
N PRO A 79 2.12 -6.96 26.04
CA PRO A 79 2.37 -5.52 25.85
C PRO A 79 3.61 -5.18 25.01
N THR A 80 4.56 -6.11 24.85
CA THR A 80 5.85 -5.87 24.18
C THR A 80 6.18 -6.86 23.07
N GLN A 81 5.36 -7.90 22.85
CA GLN A 81 5.63 -8.95 21.87
C GLN A 81 4.34 -9.35 21.17
N THR A 82 4.40 -9.50 19.84
CA THR A 82 3.28 -10.02 19.08
C THR A 82 3.23 -11.55 19.12
N GLY A 83 2.03 -12.10 19.18
CA GLY A 83 1.73 -13.52 18.97
C GLY A 83 1.57 -13.89 17.48
N ALA A 84 1.63 -12.91 16.58
CA ALA A 84 1.55 -13.14 15.14
C ALA A 84 2.76 -13.90 14.61
N LYS A 85 2.56 -14.66 13.54
CA LYS A 85 3.66 -15.29 12.81
C LYS A 85 4.46 -14.20 12.09
N ILE A 86 5.77 -14.12 12.34
CA ILE A 86 6.66 -13.26 11.57
C ILE A 86 6.99 -13.93 10.24
N VAL A 87 6.82 -13.19 9.15
CA VAL A 87 7.04 -13.67 7.77
C VAL A 87 8.01 -12.73 7.06
N ASP A 88 8.92 -13.32 6.27
CA ASP A 88 9.83 -12.57 5.40
C ASP A 88 9.07 -12.09 4.16
N GLY A 89 9.23 -10.82 3.79
CA GLY A 89 8.63 -10.24 2.60
C GLY A 89 7.99 -8.88 2.82
N LYS A 90 7.29 -8.40 1.79
CA LYS A 90 6.49 -7.19 1.83
C LYS A 90 5.02 -7.56 1.84
N VAL A 91 4.25 -6.93 2.70
CA VAL A 91 2.78 -6.99 2.70
C VAL A 91 2.21 -5.58 2.63
N PHE A 92 1.02 -5.47 2.04
CA PHE A 92 0.27 -4.22 1.95
C PHE A 92 -1.13 -4.43 2.51
N VAL A 93 -1.60 -3.48 3.31
CA VAL A 93 -2.86 -3.58 4.07
C VAL A 93 -3.72 -2.36 3.84
N ASN A 94 -4.94 -2.34 4.41
CA ASN A 94 -5.86 -1.20 4.35
C ASN A 94 -6.35 -0.92 2.92
N ASN A 95 -6.96 -1.92 2.28
CA ASN A 95 -7.63 -1.76 0.99
C ASN A 95 -8.93 -2.55 0.97
N GLY A 96 -10.00 -1.91 0.51
CA GLY A 96 -11.27 -2.54 0.16
C GLY A 96 -11.37 -2.67 -1.35
N PHE A 97 -11.16 -3.87 -1.88
CA PHE A 97 -11.23 -4.08 -3.33
C PHE A 97 -12.62 -3.82 -3.88
N TRP A 98 -13.68 -3.97 -3.07
CA TRP A 98 -15.03 -3.63 -3.50
C TRP A 98 -15.13 -2.19 -3.99
N ASP A 99 -14.41 -1.23 -3.40
CA ASP A 99 -14.37 0.16 -3.84
C ASP A 99 -13.32 0.39 -4.94
N THR A 100 -12.08 0.00 -4.63
CA THR A 100 -10.90 0.51 -5.34
C THR A 100 -10.68 -0.10 -6.71
N TYR A 101 -11.30 -1.24 -7.03
CA TYR A 101 -11.16 -1.88 -8.35
C TYR A 101 -11.69 -1.01 -9.50
N ARG A 102 -12.62 -0.08 -9.22
CA ARG A 102 -13.30 0.72 -10.25
C ARG A 102 -12.42 1.81 -10.86
N THR A 103 -11.56 2.42 -10.05
CA THR A 103 -10.79 3.62 -10.45
C THR A 103 -9.36 3.58 -9.95
N THR A 104 -9.15 3.26 -8.67
CA THR A 104 -7.82 3.30 -8.04
C THR A 104 -6.86 2.29 -8.64
N TRP A 105 -7.25 1.02 -8.78
CA TRP A 105 -6.38 -0.02 -9.35
C TRP A 105 -6.09 0.17 -10.85
N PRO A 106 -7.06 0.55 -11.69
CA PRO A 106 -6.78 0.98 -13.06
C PRO A 106 -5.80 2.16 -13.12
N ALA A 107 -5.94 3.15 -12.24
CA ALA A 107 -5.05 4.30 -12.16
C ALA A 107 -3.62 3.89 -11.76
N TYR A 108 -3.45 2.99 -10.78
CA TYR A 108 -2.13 2.45 -10.43
C TYR A 108 -1.46 1.70 -11.56
N SER A 109 -2.22 0.87 -12.27
CA SER A 109 -1.69 0.11 -13.40
C SER A 109 -1.22 1.03 -14.54
N PHE A 110 -1.79 2.23 -14.65
CA PHE A 110 -1.44 3.20 -15.69
C PHE A 110 -0.35 4.18 -15.26
N PHE A 111 -0.54 4.87 -14.14
CA PHE A 111 0.35 5.93 -13.66
C PHE A 111 1.58 5.40 -12.92
N SER A 112 1.48 4.21 -12.31
CA SER A 112 2.54 3.68 -11.45
C SER A 112 2.67 2.16 -11.56
N PRO A 113 2.85 1.60 -12.78
CA PRO A 113 2.77 0.16 -13.04
C PRO A 113 3.72 -0.66 -12.18
N LYS A 114 4.97 -0.21 -11.99
CA LYS A 114 5.93 -0.87 -11.10
C LYS A 114 5.43 -0.94 -9.66
N LYS A 115 4.83 0.15 -9.16
CA LYS A 115 4.28 0.16 -7.81
C LYS A 115 3.05 -0.74 -7.72
N ALA A 116 2.19 -0.73 -8.74
CA ALA A 116 1.05 -1.62 -8.82
C ALA A 116 1.47 -3.09 -8.71
N GLY A 117 2.54 -3.50 -9.40
CA GLY A 117 3.11 -4.85 -9.29
C GLY A 117 3.52 -5.21 -7.86
N GLU A 118 4.27 -4.32 -7.18
CA GLU A 118 4.62 -4.53 -5.77
C GLU A 118 3.39 -4.68 -4.86
N LEU A 119 2.34 -3.88 -5.12
CA LEU A 119 1.10 -3.93 -4.34
C LEU A 119 0.37 -5.27 -4.56
N VAL A 120 0.23 -5.71 -5.82
CA VAL A 120 -0.38 -7.01 -6.17
C VAL A 120 0.37 -8.13 -5.45
N ASP A 121 1.70 -8.15 -5.51
CA ASP A 121 2.51 -9.16 -4.82
C ASP A 121 2.23 -9.22 -3.31
N GLY A 122 2.08 -8.06 -2.66
CA GLY A 122 1.72 -8.02 -1.25
C GLY A 122 0.33 -8.57 -0.95
N PHE A 123 -0.66 -8.34 -1.82
CA PHE A 123 -1.99 -8.95 -1.65
C PHE A 123 -2.04 -10.44 -2.02
N VAL A 124 -1.18 -10.90 -2.93
CA VAL A 124 -0.96 -12.34 -3.18
C VAL A 124 -0.34 -12.99 -1.94
N GLN A 125 0.45 -12.26 -1.16
CA GLN A 125 0.97 -12.75 0.10
C GLN A 125 -0.14 -13.04 1.13
N HIS A 126 -1.29 -12.35 1.09
CA HIS A 126 -2.42 -12.66 1.97
C HIS A 126 -2.93 -14.09 1.71
N TYR A 127 -3.04 -14.46 0.43
CA TYR A 127 -3.42 -15.81 0.02
C TYR A 127 -2.39 -16.84 0.48
N LYS A 128 -1.09 -16.57 0.32
CA LYS A 128 -0.03 -17.48 0.77
C LYS A 128 -0.05 -17.70 2.29
N ASP A 129 -0.39 -16.66 3.05
CA ASP A 129 -0.39 -16.71 4.52
C ASP A 129 -1.66 -17.33 5.11
N GLY A 130 -2.84 -17.01 4.55
CA GLY A 130 -4.13 -17.35 5.14
C GLY A 130 -5.12 -18.04 4.21
N GLY A 131 -4.72 -18.40 2.99
CA GLY A 131 -5.52 -19.15 2.03
C GLY A 131 -6.49 -18.32 1.17
N TRP A 132 -6.58 -17.00 1.39
CA TRP A 132 -7.46 -16.09 0.65
C TRP A 132 -6.80 -14.74 0.41
N THR A 133 -7.03 -14.11 -0.74
CA THR A 133 -6.77 -12.66 -0.87
C THR A 133 -7.88 -11.90 -0.17
N SER A 134 -7.54 -10.94 0.69
CA SER A 134 -8.54 -10.19 1.44
C SER A 134 -9.46 -9.40 0.51
N ARG A 135 -10.78 -9.56 0.66
CA ARG A 135 -11.78 -8.69 0.02
C ARG A 135 -11.65 -7.26 0.52
N TRP A 136 -11.58 -7.14 1.84
CA TRP A 136 -11.23 -5.93 2.56
C TRP A 136 -10.16 -6.28 3.60
N SER A 137 -9.06 -5.53 3.60
CA SER A 137 -8.00 -5.61 4.60
C SER A 137 -8.05 -4.38 5.51
N SER A 138 -8.03 -4.57 6.83
CA SER A 138 -7.94 -3.48 7.83
C SER A 138 -7.47 -3.93 9.23
N PRO A 139 -6.18 -4.26 9.45
CA PRO A 139 -5.17 -4.62 8.47
C PRO A 139 -5.23 -6.10 8.06
N GLY A 140 -5.81 -6.96 8.92
CA GLY A 140 -6.12 -8.36 8.61
C GLY A 140 -7.38 -8.52 7.76
N TYR A 141 -7.93 -9.72 7.67
CA TYR A 141 -9.21 -9.94 7.01
C TYR A 141 -10.33 -9.17 7.72
N ALA A 142 -11.10 -8.39 6.96
CA ALA A 142 -12.35 -7.80 7.41
C ALA A 142 -13.48 -8.29 6.50
N ASP A 143 -14.54 -8.82 7.12
CA ASP A 143 -15.69 -9.35 6.39
C ASP A 143 -16.67 -8.23 6.00
N LEU A 144 -16.17 -7.33 5.14
CA LEU A 144 -16.88 -6.14 4.69
C LEU A 144 -17.10 -6.19 3.18
N MET A 145 -18.32 -5.84 2.76
CA MET A 145 -18.80 -5.85 1.37
C MET A 145 -18.77 -7.23 0.72
N THR A 146 -18.95 -7.27 -0.60
CA THR A 146 -19.25 -8.50 -1.35
C THR A 146 -18.33 -8.66 -2.55
N GLY A 147 -18.31 -9.87 -3.13
CA GLY A 147 -17.51 -10.20 -4.31
C GLY A 147 -16.00 -10.29 -4.05
N THR A 148 -15.27 -10.76 -5.06
CA THR A 148 -13.80 -10.90 -5.05
C THR A 148 -13.18 -9.93 -6.06
N SER A 149 -13.46 -8.63 -5.89
CA SER A 149 -13.02 -7.60 -6.85
C SER A 149 -11.49 -7.46 -6.99
N SER A 150 -10.70 -8.13 -6.13
CA SER A 150 -9.27 -8.37 -6.36
C SER A 150 -9.02 -9.04 -7.71
N ASP A 151 -9.91 -9.93 -8.15
CA ASP A 151 -9.76 -10.69 -9.39
C ASP A 151 -9.78 -9.74 -10.59
N VAL A 152 -10.67 -8.74 -10.56
CA VAL A 152 -10.77 -7.70 -11.61
C VAL A 152 -9.52 -6.82 -11.60
N ALA A 153 -9.10 -6.35 -10.42
CA ALA A 153 -7.92 -5.50 -10.29
C ALA A 153 -6.64 -6.19 -10.75
N PHE A 154 -6.44 -7.46 -10.39
CA PHE A 154 -5.25 -8.22 -10.75
C PHE A 154 -5.26 -8.62 -12.21
N ALA A 155 -6.42 -9.00 -12.76
CA ALA A 155 -6.55 -9.28 -14.19
C ALA A 155 -6.24 -8.02 -15.03
N ASP A 156 -6.78 -6.86 -14.65
CA ASP A 156 -6.51 -5.58 -15.33
C ASP A 156 -5.01 -5.23 -15.33
N ALA A 157 -4.35 -5.35 -14.18
CA ALA A 157 -2.91 -5.14 -14.06
C ALA A 157 -2.13 -6.12 -14.96
N TYR A 158 -2.46 -7.40 -14.91
CA TYR A 158 -1.79 -8.44 -15.68
C TYR A 158 -1.89 -8.22 -17.20
N VAL A 159 -3.09 -7.93 -17.72
CA VAL A 159 -3.29 -7.71 -19.17
C VAL A 159 -2.63 -6.42 -19.66
N LYS A 160 -2.38 -5.46 -18.77
CA LYS A 160 -1.61 -4.23 -19.04
C LYS A 160 -0.09 -4.43 -18.90
N GLY A 161 0.36 -5.64 -18.59
CA GLY A 161 1.79 -5.98 -18.50
C GLY A 161 2.47 -5.54 -17.20
N VAL A 162 1.69 -5.25 -16.14
CA VAL A 162 2.23 -5.04 -14.79
C VAL A 162 2.89 -6.33 -14.30
N LYS A 163 4.14 -6.23 -13.82
CA LYS A 163 4.96 -7.34 -13.34
C LYS A 163 5.67 -6.97 -12.05
#